data_AF-A0A963L725-F1
#
_entry.id   AF-A0A963L725-F1
#
_cell.length_a   1.000
_cell.length_b   1.000
_cell.length_c   1.000
_cell.angle_alpha   90.00
_cell.angle_beta   90.00
_cell.angle_gamma   90.00
#
_symmetry.space_group_name_H-M   'P 1'
#
loop_
_entity.id
_entity.type
_entity.pdbx_description
1 polymer ?
#
loop_
_entity_poly.entity_id
_entity_poly.type
_entity_poly.pdbx_seq_one_letter_code
_entity_poly.pdbx_strand_id
1 'polypeptide(L)'
;LLDMKDLRAMLQHIGDNAKQFTTEYGNISAASIGAIQRGLLQIEQQGGDKFFGEPMLDINDFMQTERGRGVINILAADKLLNAPRLYATFLLWMLSELFEALPEIGDPEKPKLVFFFDEAHLLFDEAPKILVERIELVVRLVRSKGVGVYFVTQNPLDIPDSVLGQLGNRVQHALRAFTPRDQKAVKATAETMRPKAGLDIEAAITELAVGEALVSFLDAKGRPSETERVFVFPPGSQLGPITPQQRQALIQGSLVAGVYEKVVDRESAYEVFQAHAADRGQAAPAESQDAPKTPRIPGAAGKTETSGGGGIGGMINEALFGRTGPRGGQYDGLVQTMAKSAARSVASGLGRQIVRGVLGGLLGGKR
;
A
#
# COMPACT_ATOMS: atom_id res chain seq x y z
N LEU A 1 14.18 -1.10 -4.72
CA LEU A 1 13.19 -0.22 -4.08
C LEU A 1 13.68 0.01 -2.68
N LEU A 2 14.35 1.14 -2.47
CA LEU A 2 15.03 1.46 -1.21
C LEU A 2 14.19 2.43 -0.38
N ASP A 3 13.40 3.29 -1.02
CA ASP A 3 12.58 4.29 -0.36
C ASP A 3 11.25 4.57 -1.07
N MET A 4 10.50 5.52 -0.53
CA MET A 4 9.23 5.97 -1.10
C MET A 4 9.38 6.62 -2.48
N LYS A 5 10.53 7.28 -2.74
CA LYS A 5 10.81 7.91 -4.04
C LYS A 5 10.99 6.87 -5.13
N ASP A 6 11.70 5.78 -4.82
CA ASP A 6 11.88 4.62 -5.69
C ASP A 6 10.55 3.98 -6.05
N LEU A 7 9.67 3.79 -5.06
CA LEU A 7 8.34 3.22 -5.30
C LEU A 7 7.51 4.13 -6.22
N ARG A 8 7.57 5.44 -6.02
CA ARG A 8 6.90 6.41 -6.91
C ARG A 8 7.48 6.42 -8.32
N ALA A 9 8.81 6.37 -8.44
CA ALA A 9 9.52 6.33 -9.71
C ALA A 9 9.15 5.07 -10.50
N MET A 10 9.09 3.92 -9.82
CA MET A 10 8.66 2.66 -10.41
C MET A 10 7.20 2.72 -10.85
N LEU A 11 6.29 3.27 -10.03
CA LEU A 11 4.88 3.44 -10.41
C LEU A 11 4.71 4.35 -11.62
N GLN A 12 5.51 5.43 -11.71
CA GLN A 12 5.54 6.31 -12.86
C GLN A 12 6.03 5.57 -14.10
N HIS A 13 7.12 4.81 -13.99
CA HIS A 13 7.65 4.00 -15.07
C HIS A 13 6.64 2.96 -15.58
N ILE A 14 5.93 2.28 -14.67
CA ILE A 14 4.87 1.33 -15.01
C ILE A 14 3.73 2.04 -15.75
N GLY A 15 3.36 3.25 -15.33
CA GLY A 15 2.32 4.05 -15.99
C GLY A 15 2.70 4.46 -17.40
N ASP A 16 3.92 4.98 -17.58
CA ASP A 16 4.43 5.44 -18.86
C ASP A 16 4.63 4.28 -19.86
N ASN A 17 4.90 3.07 -19.35
CA ASN A 17 5.18 1.88 -20.14
C ASN A 17 4.06 0.82 -20.06
N ALA A 18 2.86 1.17 -19.58
CA ALA A 18 1.76 0.24 -19.32
C ALA A 18 1.43 -0.72 -20.48
N LYS A 19 1.57 -0.25 -21.73
CA LYS A 19 1.35 -1.06 -22.94
C LYS A 19 2.30 -2.26 -23.05
N GLN A 20 3.53 -2.12 -22.57
CA GLN A 20 4.54 -3.18 -22.63
C GLN A 20 4.23 -4.30 -21.63
N PHE A 21 3.64 -3.95 -20.49
CA PHE A 21 3.28 -4.90 -19.43
C PHE A 21 1.90 -5.55 -19.61
N THR A 22 1.10 -5.06 -20.56
CA THR A 22 -0.30 -5.46 -20.71
C THR A 22 -0.47 -6.95 -21.04
N THR A 23 0.45 -7.54 -21.80
CA THR A 23 0.37 -8.95 -22.20
C THR A 23 0.58 -9.91 -21.02
N GLU A 24 1.37 -9.51 -20.02
CA GLU A 24 1.75 -10.34 -18.88
C GLU A 24 0.82 -10.11 -17.68
N TYR A 25 0.47 -8.86 -17.39
CA TYR A 25 -0.26 -8.48 -16.18
C TYR A 25 -1.70 -8.01 -16.45
N GLY A 26 -2.12 -7.97 -17.72
CA GLY A 26 -3.40 -7.41 -18.12
C GLY A 26 -3.40 -5.88 -18.14
N ASN A 27 -4.58 -5.28 -18.29
CA ASN A 27 -4.70 -3.84 -18.46
C ASN A 27 -4.31 -3.07 -17.19
N ILE A 28 -3.25 -2.28 -17.27
CA ILE A 28 -2.80 -1.41 -16.18
C ILE A 28 -3.46 -0.04 -16.34
N SER A 29 -4.40 0.28 -15.44
CA SER A 29 -5.14 1.54 -15.46
C SER A 29 -4.32 2.69 -14.87
N ALA A 30 -4.21 3.79 -15.62
CA ALA A 30 -3.63 5.04 -15.13
C ALA A 30 -4.38 5.59 -13.89
N ALA A 31 -5.68 5.35 -13.79
CA ALA A 31 -6.47 5.75 -12.63
C ALA A 31 -6.04 4.98 -11.36
N SER A 32 -5.72 3.69 -11.50
CA SER A 32 -5.22 2.87 -10.39
C SER A 32 -3.83 3.32 -9.93
N ILE A 33 -2.92 3.58 -10.87
CA ILE A 33 -1.59 4.12 -10.55
C ILE A 33 -1.71 5.46 -9.83
N GLY A 34 -2.55 6.37 -10.35
CA GLY A 34 -2.79 7.66 -9.71
C GLY A 34 -3.41 7.53 -8.32
N ALA A 35 -4.24 6.51 -8.07
CA ALA A 35 -4.77 6.24 -6.74
C ALA A 35 -3.67 5.80 -5.76
N ILE A 36 -2.77 4.91 -6.19
CA ILE A 36 -1.63 4.46 -5.38
C ILE A 36 -0.69 5.65 -5.09
N GLN A 37 -0.34 6.45 -6.09
CA GLN A 37 0.52 7.63 -5.90
C GLN A 37 -0.08 8.64 -4.92
N ARG A 38 -1.40 8.88 -4.95
CA ARG A 38 -2.06 9.73 -3.94
C ARG A 38 -2.01 9.14 -2.54
N GLY A 39 -2.14 7.82 -2.39
CA GLY A 39 -1.97 7.14 -1.12
C GLY A 39 -0.54 7.31 -0.57
N LEU A 40 0.47 7.15 -1.42
CA LEU A 40 1.87 7.36 -1.04
C LEU A 40 2.14 8.80 -0.60
N LEU A 41 1.57 9.80 -1.29
CA LEU A 41 1.69 11.21 -0.89
C LEU A 41 1.11 11.48 0.50
N GLN A 42 0.01 10.81 0.89
CA GLN A 42 -0.55 10.95 2.23
C GLN A 42 0.37 10.37 3.31
N ILE A 43 1.05 9.26 3.01
CA ILE A 43 2.04 8.66 3.92
C ILE A 43 3.29 9.55 4.02
N GLU A 44 3.76 10.12 2.91
CA GLU A 44 4.86 11.09 2.89
C GLU A 44 4.52 12.35 3.70
N GLN A 45 3.30 12.89 3.58
CA GLN A 45 2.85 14.02 4.40
C GLN A 45 2.87 13.72 5.90
N GLN A 46 2.74 12.44 6.28
CA GLN A 46 2.86 11.96 7.65
C GLN A 46 4.30 11.62 8.06
N GLY A 47 5.30 11.91 7.23
CA GLY A 47 6.72 11.70 7.51
C GLY A 47 7.25 10.32 7.09
N GLY A 48 6.55 9.62 6.19
CA GLY A 48 7.00 8.31 5.70
C GLY A 48 8.35 8.33 5.00
N ASP A 49 8.75 9.47 4.43
CA ASP A 49 10.07 9.70 3.82
C ASP A 49 11.24 9.63 4.82
N LYS A 50 10.97 9.91 6.10
CA LYS A 50 11.95 9.80 7.19
C LYS A 50 11.87 8.47 7.92
N PHE A 51 10.73 7.80 7.82
CA PHE A 51 10.44 6.57 8.55
C PHE A 51 10.88 5.33 7.77
N PHE A 52 10.66 5.30 6.47
CA PHE A 52 11.10 4.22 5.59
C PHE A 52 12.43 4.59 4.94
N GLY A 53 13.46 3.79 5.20
CA GLY A 53 14.80 3.99 4.66
C GLY A 53 15.76 2.90 5.11
N GLU A 54 17.06 3.10 4.88
CA GLU A 54 18.10 2.17 5.29
C GLU A 54 18.91 2.63 6.52
N PRO A 55 19.30 1.70 7.41
CA PRO A 55 19.04 0.25 7.33
C PRO A 55 17.57 -0.08 7.64
N MET A 56 17.03 -1.03 6.88
CA MET A 56 15.69 -1.57 7.14
C MET A 56 15.69 -2.24 8.51
N LEU A 57 14.58 -2.07 9.25
CA LEU A 57 14.37 -2.77 10.51
C LEU A 57 14.47 -4.28 10.32
N ASP A 58 15.39 -4.92 11.03
CA ASP A 58 15.50 -6.38 11.07
C ASP A 58 14.63 -6.92 12.21
N ILE A 59 13.60 -7.69 11.85
CA ILE A 59 12.71 -8.32 12.84
C ILE A 59 13.46 -9.30 13.77
N ASN A 60 14.63 -9.81 13.37
CA ASN A 60 15.43 -10.69 14.21
C ASN A 60 16.00 -9.97 15.43
N ASP A 61 16.16 -8.65 15.34
CA ASP A 61 16.58 -7.85 16.50
C ASP A 61 15.56 -7.91 17.64
N PHE A 62 14.27 -8.09 17.34
CA PHE A 62 13.24 -8.23 18.37
C PHE A 62 13.27 -9.57 19.10
N MET A 63 13.93 -10.58 18.53
CA MET A 63 14.01 -11.93 19.08
C MET A 63 15.33 -12.21 19.79
N GLN A 64 16.15 -11.17 19.99
CA GLN A 64 17.41 -11.28 20.72
C GLN A 64 17.19 -11.69 22.18
N THR A 65 18.22 -12.29 22.76
CA THR A 65 18.25 -12.66 24.18
C THR A 65 19.49 -12.09 24.84
N GLU A 66 19.35 -11.63 26.08
CA GLU A 66 20.46 -11.14 26.90
C GLU A 66 20.52 -11.98 28.19
N ARG A 67 21.70 -12.57 28.47
CA ARG A 67 21.94 -13.40 29.68
C ARG A 67 20.89 -14.52 29.85
N GLY A 68 20.48 -15.14 28.75
CA GLY A 68 19.49 -16.23 28.72
C GLY A 68 18.04 -15.79 28.95
N ARG A 69 17.75 -14.49 28.95
CA ARG A 69 16.40 -13.91 29.06
C ARG A 69 16.01 -13.21 27.76
N GLY A 70 14.71 -13.21 27.44
CA GLY A 70 14.18 -12.40 26.35
C GLY A 70 14.36 -10.91 26.65
N VAL A 71 14.53 -10.13 25.58
CA VAL A 71 14.66 -8.66 25.67
C VAL A 71 13.29 -8.01 25.55
N ILE A 72 13.05 -6.95 26.33
CA ILE A 72 11.86 -6.11 26.17
C ILE A 72 12.20 -5.00 25.17
N ASN A 73 11.62 -5.08 23.97
CA ASN A 73 11.76 -4.07 22.94
C ASN A 73 10.68 -3.00 23.12
N ILE A 74 11.08 -1.74 23.23
CA ILE A 74 10.14 -0.61 23.34
C ILE A 74 10.26 0.24 22.07
N LEU A 75 9.24 0.17 21.22
CA LEU A 75 9.12 1.02 20.04
C LEU A 75 8.49 2.35 20.45
N ALA A 76 9.32 3.36 20.70
CA ALA A 76 8.86 4.68 21.12
C ALA A 76 8.18 5.43 19.95
N ALA A 77 6.85 5.35 19.89
CA ALA A 77 6.02 5.90 18.83
C ALA A 77 5.37 7.26 19.18
N ASP A 78 5.90 8.00 20.17
CA ASP A 78 5.32 9.26 20.68
C ASP A 78 4.93 10.27 19.58
N LYS A 79 5.74 10.34 18.51
CA LYS A 79 5.48 11.19 17.34
C LYS A 79 4.58 10.51 16.31
N LEU A 80 4.72 9.20 16.15
CA LEU A 80 3.98 8.40 15.16
C LEU A 80 2.49 8.29 15.48
N LEU A 81 2.09 8.43 16.74
CA LEU A 81 0.68 8.48 17.12
C LEU A 81 -0.08 9.64 16.44
N ASN A 82 0.61 10.73 16.08
CA ASN A 82 0.04 11.84 15.32
C ASN A 82 -0.03 11.56 13.80
N ALA A 83 0.46 10.39 13.37
CA ALA A 83 0.59 9.92 12.00
C ALA A 83 -0.07 8.53 11.86
N PRO A 84 -1.39 8.42 12.06
CA PRO A 84 -2.08 7.13 12.21
C PRO A 84 -1.96 6.22 10.98
N ARG A 85 -1.92 6.78 9.76
CA ARG A 85 -1.77 5.98 8.54
C ARG A 85 -0.36 5.43 8.40
N LEU A 86 0.66 6.22 8.71
CA LEU A 86 2.04 5.76 8.76
C LEU A 86 2.21 4.66 9.80
N TYR A 87 1.66 4.87 11.00
CA TYR A 87 1.71 3.89 12.08
C TYR A 87 1.01 2.57 11.69
N ALA A 88 -0.22 2.62 11.18
CA ALA A 88 -0.94 1.43 10.74
C ALA A 88 -0.22 0.70 9.60
N THR A 89 0.35 1.44 8.64
CA THR A 89 1.13 0.86 7.53
C THR A 89 2.36 0.12 8.05
N PHE A 90 3.11 0.72 8.98
CA PHE A 90 4.27 0.09 9.60
C PHE A 90 3.90 -1.19 10.36
N LEU A 91 2.85 -1.13 11.19
CA LEU A 91 2.43 -2.29 11.98
C LEU A 91 1.95 -3.44 11.08
N LEU A 92 1.23 -3.14 9.99
CA LEU A 92 0.83 -4.15 9.01
C LEU A 92 2.05 -4.78 8.32
N TRP A 93 3.01 -3.97 7.90
CA TRP A 93 4.25 -4.44 7.30
C TRP A 93 4.97 -5.38 8.27
N MET A 94 5.19 -4.96 9.51
CA MET A 94 5.87 -5.76 10.53
C MET A 94 5.15 -7.08 10.82
N LEU A 95 3.82 -7.08 10.90
CA LEU A 95 3.04 -8.31 11.05
C LEU A 95 3.22 -9.25 9.85
N SER A 96 3.21 -8.71 8.63
CA SER A 96 3.43 -9.48 7.40
C SER A 96 4.85 -10.04 7.35
N GLU A 97 5.84 -9.24 7.72
CA GLU A 97 7.25 -9.64 7.79
C GLU A 97 7.46 -10.78 8.80
N LEU A 98 6.87 -10.68 10.00
CA LEU A 98 6.89 -11.76 10.99
C LEU A 98 6.26 -13.05 10.44
N PHE A 99 5.16 -12.94 9.70
CA PHE A 99 4.53 -14.09 9.08
C PHE A 99 5.40 -14.73 7.98
N GLU A 100 6.04 -13.92 7.13
CA GLU A 100 6.81 -14.41 5.99
C GLU A 100 8.18 -14.96 6.41
N ALA A 101 8.86 -14.30 7.33
CA ALA A 101 10.23 -14.63 7.71
C ALA A 101 10.33 -15.74 8.77
N LEU A 102 9.34 -15.87 9.68
CA LEU A 102 9.43 -16.88 10.74
C LEU A 102 9.00 -18.27 10.24
N PRO A 103 9.73 -19.34 10.59
CA PRO A 103 9.29 -20.70 10.29
C PRO A 103 8.08 -21.07 11.15
N GLU A 104 7.26 -22.00 10.65
CA GLU A 104 6.23 -22.64 11.48
C GLU A 104 6.90 -23.58 12.48
N ILE A 105 6.61 -23.39 13.77
CA ILE A 105 7.23 -24.14 14.88
C ILE A 105 6.22 -24.82 15.78
N GLY A 106 4.92 -24.68 15.51
CA GLY A 106 3.86 -25.29 16.29
C GLY A 106 3.62 -24.57 17.61
N ASP A 107 3.55 -25.34 18.70
CA ASP A 107 3.22 -24.85 20.05
C ASP A 107 4.43 -25.02 21.00
N PRO A 108 5.42 -24.11 20.93
CA PRO A 108 6.60 -24.19 21.79
C PRO A 108 6.26 -23.80 23.23
N GLU A 109 6.97 -24.36 24.21
CA GLU A 109 6.79 -24.02 25.64
C GLU A 109 6.99 -22.52 25.94
N LYS A 110 7.84 -21.85 25.15
CA LYS A 110 8.09 -20.41 25.23
C LYS A 110 7.85 -19.77 23.87
N PRO A 111 7.15 -18.62 23.83
CA PRO A 111 6.98 -17.89 22.58
C PRO A 111 8.33 -17.40 22.06
N LYS A 112 8.44 -17.29 20.74
CA LYS A 112 9.58 -16.63 20.07
C LYS A 112 9.51 -15.13 20.24
N LEU A 113 8.31 -14.57 20.18
CA LEU A 113 8.05 -13.15 20.32
C LEU A 113 6.65 -12.96 20.94
N VAL A 114 6.52 -11.95 21.79
CA VAL A 114 5.21 -11.47 22.23
C VAL A 114 5.13 -10.00 21.87
N PHE A 115 4.13 -9.65 21.06
CA PHE A 115 3.92 -8.31 20.56
C PHE A 115 2.69 -7.68 21.20
N PHE A 116 2.85 -6.49 21.78
CA PHE A 116 1.78 -5.70 22.37
C PHE A 116 1.51 -4.49 21.47
N PHE A 117 0.29 -4.41 20.93
CA PHE A 117 -0.19 -3.24 20.21
C PHE A 117 -0.90 -2.33 21.20
N ASP A 118 -0.21 -1.30 21.65
CA ASP A 118 -0.85 -0.22 22.41
C ASP A 118 -1.66 0.67 21.48
N GLU A 119 -2.78 1.17 21.99
CA GLU A 119 -3.81 1.88 21.23
C GLU A 119 -4.20 1.17 19.93
N ALA A 120 -4.53 -0.12 20.06
CA ALA A 120 -4.88 -1.02 18.96
C ALA A 120 -5.99 -0.50 18.05
N HIS A 121 -6.86 0.40 18.53
CA HIS A 121 -7.90 1.05 17.73
C HIS A 121 -7.33 1.76 16.48
N LEU A 122 -6.10 2.27 16.55
CA LEU A 122 -5.42 2.95 15.44
C LEU A 122 -5.17 2.03 14.22
N LEU A 123 -5.17 0.71 14.41
CA LEU A 123 -5.04 -0.25 13.32
C LEU A 123 -6.33 -0.42 12.51
N PHE A 124 -7.47 -0.15 13.14
CA PHE A 124 -8.78 -0.51 12.63
C PHE A 124 -9.62 0.72 12.27
N ASP A 125 -9.32 1.88 12.86
CA ASP A 125 -10.02 3.12 12.56
C ASP A 125 -9.79 3.52 11.10
N GLU A 126 -10.89 3.77 10.37
CA GLU A 126 -10.91 4.00 8.93
C GLU A 126 -10.21 2.93 8.04
N ALA A 127 -9.88 1.77 8.59
CA ALA A 127 -9.19 0.71 7.86
C ALA A 127 -10.11 0.10 6.79
N PRO A 128 -9.67 -0.01 5.52
CA PRO A 128 -10.44 -0.70 4.49
C PRO A 128 -10.70 -2.16 4.89
N LYS A 129 -11.84 -2.72 4.49
CA LYS A 129 -12.21 -4.11 4.85
C LYS A 129 -11.10 -5.13 4.54
N ILE A 130 -10.46 -4.98 3.38
CA ILE A 130 -9.37 -5.86 2.94
C ILE A 130 -8.16 -5.81 3.90
N LEU A 131 -7.90 -4.64 4.49
CA LEU A 131 -6.82 -4.47 5.47
C LEU A 131 -7.16 -5.20 6.77
N VAL A 132 -8.40 -5.06 7.24
CA VAL A 132 -8.89 -5.79 8.42
C VAL A 132 -8.81 -7.30 8.22
N GLU A 133 -9.27 -7.80 7.06
CA GLU A 133 -9.19 -9.22 6.69
C GLU A 133 -7.73 -9.72 6.65
N ARG A 134 -6.80 -8.88 6.17
CA ARG A 134 -5.36 -9.21 6.17
C ARG A 134 -4.81 -9.28 7.59
N ILE A 135 -5.15 -8.33 8.45
CA ILE A 135 -4.73 -8.33 9.86
C ILE A 135 -5.25 -9.58 10.57
N GLU A 136 -6.54 -9.90 10.42
CA GLU A 136 -7.14 -11.11 10.98
C GLU A 136 -6.38 -12.37 10.56
N LEU A 137 -6.11 -12.50 9.25
CA LEU A 137 -5.37 -13.62 8.70
C LEU A 137 -3.96 -13.71 9.30
N VAL A 138 -3.24 -12.60 9.39
CA VAL A 138 -1.88 -12.59 9.92
C VAL A 138 -1.87 -12.91 11.42
N VAL A 139 -2.73 -12.28 12.23
CA VAL A 139 -2.86 -12.58 13.68
C VAL A 139 -3.13 -14.06 13.93
N ARG A 140 -3.98 -14.68 13.10
CA ARG A 140 -4.26 -16.12 13.19
C ARG A 140 -3.05 -16.98 12.84
N LEU A 141 -2.30 -16.61 11.78
CA LEU A 141 -1.21 -17.41 11.25
C LEU A 141 0.10 -17.28 12.04
N VAL A 142 0.41 -16.09 12.59
CA VAL A 142 1.65 -15.90 13.35
C VAL A 142 1.69 -16.73 14.65
N ARG A 143 0.53 -17.19 15.14
CA ARG A 143 0.43 -18.09 16.29
C ARG A 143 1.21 -19.39 16.09
N SER A 144 1.10 -20.04 14.92
CA SER A 144 1.84 -21.29 14.64
C SER A 144 3.35 -21.07 14.45
N LYS A 145 3.78 -19.81 14.37
CA LYS A 145 5.18 -19.38 14.31
C LYS A 145 5.72 -18.99 15.70
N GLY A 146 4.93 -19.24 16.75
CA GLY A 146 5.29 -18.95 18.14
C GLY A 146 5.27 -17.46 18.49
N VAL A 147 4.49 -16.65 17.75
CA VAL A 147 4.29 -15.23 18.05
C VAL A 147 2.95 -15.04 18.77
N GLY A 148 2.99 -14.44 19.95
CA GLY A 148 1.79 -14.00 20.67
C GLY A 148 1.47 -12.55 20.33
N VAL A 149 0.21 -12.25 19.99
CA VAL A 149 -0.26 -10.88 19.72
C VAL A 149 -1.28 -10.46 20.78
N TYR A 150 -1.05 -9.30 21.38
CA TYR A 150 -1.93 -8.69 22.38
C TYR A 150 -2.35 -7.30 21.89
N PHE A 151 -3.67 -7.07 21.80
CA PHE A 151 -4.23 -5.76 21.49
C PHE A 151 -4.64 -5.08 22.80
N VAL A 152 -4.09 -3.89 23.04
CA VAL A 152 -4.39 -3.06 24.21
C VAL A 152 -5.19 -1.87 23.71
N THR A 153 -6.41 -1.72 24.22
CA THR A 153 -7.34 -0.66 23.83
C THR A 153 -8.16 -0.22 25.04
N GLN A 154 -8.62 1.03 25.01
CA GLN A 154 -9.52 1.57 26.04
C GLN A 154 -10.93 1.00 25.90
N ASN A 155 -11.40 0.79 24.66
CA ASN A 155 -12.72 0.25 24.37
C ASN A 155 -12.62 -0.98 23.45
N PRO A 156 -13.16 -2.14 23.86
CA PRO A 156 -13.11 -3.35 23.04
C PRO A 156 -13.92 -3.23 21.75
N LEU A 157 -14.92 -2.34 21.68
CA LEU A 157 -15.69 -2.09 20.47
C LEU A 157 -14.88 -1.44 19.34
N ASP A 158 -13.68 -0.96 19.64
CA ASP A 158 -12.79 -0.37 18.63
C ASP A 158 -11.95 -1.44 17.89
N ILE A 159 -12.08 -2.71 18.29
CA ILE A 159 -11.48 -3.86 17.61
C ILE A 159 -12.58 -4.64 16.88
N PRO A 160 -12.42 -4.97 15.58
CA PRO A 160 -13.40 -5.75 14.84
C PRO A 160 -13.68 -7.12 15.46
N ASP A 161 -14.95 -7.54 15.46
CA ASP A 161 -15.39 -8.84 16.01
C ASP A 161 -14.62 -10.04 15.43
N SER A 162 -14.27 -9.98 14.13
CA SER A 162 -13.53 -11.06 13.47
C SER A 162 -12.12 -11.23 14.02
N VAL A 163 -11.48 -10.13 14.44
CA VAL A 163 -10.18 -10.13 15.12
C VAL A 163 -10.36 -10.50 16.59
N LEU A 164 -11.35 -9.91 17.28
CA LEU A 164 -11.66 -10.25 18.68
C LEU A 164 -11.91 -11.75 18.86
N GLY A 165 -12.59 -12.40 17.90
CA GLY A 165 -12.83 -13.85 17.91
C GLY A 165 -11.56 -14.70 17.83
N GLN A 166 -10.43 -14.15 17.40
CA GLN A 166 -9.14 -14.85 17.39
C GLN A 166 -8.37 -14.71 18.73
N LEU A 167 -8.81 -13.80 19.61
CA LEU A 167 -8.12 -13.49 20.87
C LEU A 167 -8.70 -14.34 22.02
N GLY A 168 -7.92 -15.32 22.46
CA GLY A 168 -8.35 -16.25 23.51
C GLY A 168 -8.08 -15.77 24.94
N ASN A 169 -7.03 -14.98 25.16
CA ASN A 169 -6.69 -14.45 26.47
C ASN A 169 -7.34 -13.07 26.67
N ARG A 170 -7.93 -12.85 27.85
CA ARG A 170 -8.61 -11.60 28.20
C ARG A 170 -8.11 -11.08 29.55
N VAL A 171 -7.77 -9.79 29.55
CA VAL A 171 -7.48 -9.00 30.76
C VAL A 171 -8.31 -7.73 30.64
N GLN A 172 -9.32 -7.59 31.49
CA GLN A 172 -10.24 -6.47 31.46
C GLN A 172 -10.07 -5.62 32.71
N HIS A 173 -9.68 -4.38 32.53
CA HIS A 173 -9.68 -3.37 33.60
C HIS A 173 -11.03 -2.65 33.69
N ALA A 174 -11.16 -1.74 34.66
CA ALA A 174 -12.39 -0.98 34.86
C ALA A 174 -12.82 -0.23 33.59
N LEU A 175 -14.09 -0.40 33.21
CA LEU A 175 -14.74 0.45 32.20
C LEU A 175 -15.73 1.37 32.88
N ARG A 176 -15.63 2.67 32.60
CA ARG A 176 -16.56 3.66 33.14
C ARG A 176 -17.69 3.87 32.16
N ALA A 177 -18.88 3.38 32.51
CA ALA A 177 -20.06 3.49 31.67
C ALA A 177 -20.85 4.78 31.93
N PHE A 178 -20.56 5.84 31.17
CA PHE A 178 -21.30 7.12 31.27
C PHE A 178 -22.25 7.34 30.09
N THR A 179 -22.01 6.67 28.97
CA THR A 179 -22.82 6.79 27.75
C THR A 179 -23.46 5.45 27.36
N PRO A 180 -24.50 5.46 26.50
CA PRO A 180 -25.05 4.22 25.94
C PRO A 180 -24.02 3.40 25.16
N ARG A 181 -23.02 4.03 24.54
CA ARG A 181 -21.92 3.32 23.87
C ARG A 181 -21.08 2.56 24.89
N ASP A 182 -20.76 3.19 26.02
CA ASP A 182 -19.97 2.55 27.06
C ASP A 182 -20.71 1.39 27.72
N GLN A 183 -22.03 1.53 27.95
CA GLN A 183 -22.86 0.43 28.45
C GLN A 183 -22.85 -0.76 27.49
N LYS A 184 -22.93 -0.51 26.18
CA LYS A 184 -22.78 -1.57 25.17
C LYS A 184 -21.39 -2.22 25.22
N ALA A 185 -20.34 -1.42 25.43
CA ALA A 185 -18.98 -1.94 25.54
C ALA A 185 -18.83 -2.85 26.78
N VAL A 186 -19.36 -2.43 27.94
CA VAL A 186 -19.36 -3.24 29.17
C VAL A 186 -20.08 -4.57 28.93
N LYS A 187 -21.29 -4.52 28.35
CA LYS A 187 -22.07 -5.72 28.07
C LYS A 187 -21.38 -6.66 27.07
N ALA A 188 -20.90 -6.13 25.96
CA ALA A 188 -20.17 -6.91 24.95
C ALA A 188 -18.93 -7.59 25.55
N THR A 189 -18.21 -6.87 26.40
CA THR A 189 -17.06 -7.44 27.13
C THR A 189 -17.48 -8.59 28.02
N ALA A 190 -18.50 -8.39 28.85
CA ALA A 190 -19.00 -9.41 29.77
C ALA A 190 -19.45 -10.69 29.05
N GLU A 191 -20.14 -10.55 27.91
CA GLU A 191 -20.61 -11.67 27.08
C GLU A 191 -19.47 -12.50 26.46
N THR A 192 -18.30 -11.90 26.25
CA THR A 192 -17.13 -12.61 25.67
C THR A 192 -16.27 -13.33 26.71
N MET A 193 -16.51 -13.09 28.01
CA MET A 193 -15.75 -13.69 29.10
C MET A 193 -16.45 -14.95 29.61
N ARG A 194 -15.66 -15.97 29.99
CA ARG A 194 -16.25 -17.22 30.49
C ARG A 194 -16.93 -16.97 31.85
N PRO A 195 -18.22 -17.31 32.02
CA PRO A 195 -18.94 -17.06 33.25
C PRO A 195 -18.38 -17.86 34.42
N LYS A 196 -18.48 -17.28 35.62
CA LYS A 196 -18.13 -17.91 36.90
C LYS A 196 -19.32 -17.81 37.85
N ALA A 197 -19.66 -18.92 38.53
CA ALA A 197 -20.74 -18.92 39.51
C ALA A 197 -20.44 -17.95 40.66
N GLY A 198 -21.39 -17.08 40.99
CA GLY A 198 -21.25 -16.08 42.06
C GLY A 198 -20.51 -14.80 41.66
N LEU A 199 -20.11 -14.65 40.39
CA LEU A 199 -19.53 -13.42 39.86
C LEU A 199 -20.42 -12.85 38.75
N ASP A 200 -21.03 -11.69 39.02
CA ASP A 200 -21.66 -10.88 37.97
C ASP A 200 -20.56 -10.12 37.23
N ILE A 201 -20.21 -10.59 36.04
CA ILE A 201 -19.13 -10.02 35.22
C ILE A 201 -19.48 -8.59 34.77
N GLU A 202 -20.72 -8.35 34.36
CA GLU A 202 -21.14 -7.04 33.85
C GLU A 202 -21.07 -5.99 34.97
N ALA A 203 -21.62 -6.30 36.15
CA ALA A 203 -21.51 -5.44 37.32
C ALA A 203 -20.04 -5.26 37.74
N ALA A 204 -19.28 -6.35 37.84
CA ALA A 204 -17.88 -6.32 38.27
C ALA A 204 -17.03 -5.39 37.39
N ILE A 205 -17.19 -5.39 36.07
CA ILE A 205 -16.44 -4.50 35.15
C ILE A 205 -16.56 -3.03 35.56
N THR A 206 -17.75 -2.60 35.99
CA THR A 206 -18.00 -1.20 36.38
C THR A 206 -17.48 -0.87 37.78
N GLU A 207 -17.42 -1.87 38.65
CA GLU A 207 -17.05 -1.76 40.06
C GLU A 207 -15.55 -1.94 40.32
N LEU A 208 -14.77 -2.39 39.33
CA LEU A 208 -13.32 -2.55 39.47
C LEU A 208 -12.65 -1.26 39.96
N ALA A 209 -11.81 -1.41 40.98
CA ALA A 209 -10.93 -0.37 41.50
C ALA A 209 -9.59 -0.33 40.74
N VAL A 210 -8.80 0.71 40.99
CA VAL A 210 -7.45 0.82 40.45
C VAL A 210 -6.62 -0.35 40.96
N GLY A 211 -5.94 -1.05 40.03
CA GLY A 211 -5.15 -2.24 40.35
C GLY A 211 -5.94 -3.54 40.35
N GLU A 212 -7.25 -3.51 40.08
CA GLU A 212 -8.04 -4.73 39.85
C GLU A 212 -8.25 -4.99 38.35
N ALA A 213 -8.46 -6.26 38.01
CA ALA A 213 -8.84 -6.70 36.68
C ALA A 213 -9.74 -7.94 36.75
N LEU A 214 -10.55 -8.16 35.71
CA LEU A 214 -11.12 -9.46 35.40
C LEU A 214 -10.22 -10.18 34.40
N VAL A 215 -9.88 -11.43 34.69
CA VAL A 215 -8.95 -12.22 33.86
C VAL A 215 -9.58 -13.56 33.48
N SER A 216 -9.46 -13.91 32.19
CA SER A 216 -9.79 -15.22 31.66
C SER A 216 -8.72 -15.62 30.65
N PHE A 217 -7.93 -16.65 30.99
CA PHE A 217 -6.85 -17.15 30.14
C PHE A 217 -7.16 -18.53 29.62
N LEU A 218 -6.52 -18.91 28.51
CA LEU A 218 -6.65 -20.26 27.98
C LEU A 218 -5.97 -21.29 28.90
N ASP A 219 -6.63 -22.43 29.11
CA ASP A 219 -6.04 -23.61 29.72
C ASP A 219 -5.08 -24.32 28.75
N ALA A 220 -4.40 -25.38 29.22
CA ALA A 220 -3.49 -26.18 28.40
C ALA A 220 -4.15 -26.87 27.20
N LYS A 221 -5.48 -26.88 27.12
CA LYS A 221 -6.26 -27.40 25.98
C LYS A 221 -6.81 -26.28 25.09
N GLY A 222 -6.40 -25.03 25.31
CA GLY A 222 -6.84 -23.87 24.55
C GLY A 222 -8.27 -23.42 24.89
N ARG A 223 -8.84 -23.83 26.03
CA ARG A 223 -10.19 -23.44 26.45
C ARG A 223 -10.12 -22.29 27.45
N PRO A 224 -10.98 -21.25 27.35
CA PRO A 224 -11.00 -20.18 28.33
C PRO A 224 -11.26 -20.71 29.76
N SER A 225 -10.47 -20.25 30.72
CA SER A 225 -10.68 -20.48 32.15
C SER A 225 -11.85 -19.65 32.65
N GLU A 226 -12.42 -20.01 33.80
CA GLU A 226 -13.44 -19.16 34.45
C GLU A 226 -12.85 -17.78 34.72
N THR A 227 -13.70 -16.77 34.59
CA THR A 227 -13.28 -15.38 34.82
C THR A 227 -13.07 -15.15 36.31
N GLU A 228 -11.90 -14.59 36.64
CA GLU A 228 -11.51 -14.28 38.01
C GLU A 228 -11.34 -12.77 38.18
N ARG A 229 -11.82 -12.23 39.31
CA ARG A 229 -11.46 -10.88 39.76
C ARG A 229 -10.14 -10.98 40.53
N VAL A 230 -9.12 -10.29 40.05
CA VAL A 230 -7.76 -10.37 40.57
C VAL A 230 -7.19 -8.99 40.86
N PHE A 231 -6.23 -8.93 41.78
CA PHE A 231 -5.35 -7.78 41.94
C PHE A 231 -4.12 -7.93 41.05
N VAL A 232 -3.80 -6.88 40.29
CA VAL A 232 -2.63 -6.81 39.44
C VAL A 232 -1.45 -6.29 40.25
N PHE A 233 -0.41 -7.09 40.37
CA PHE A 233 0.83 -6.66 41.00
C PHE A 233 1.56 -5.69 40.06
N PRO A 234 1.80 -4.43 40.46
CA PRO A 234 2.46 -3.47 39.59
C PRO A 234 3.92 -3.88 39.35
N PRO A 235 4.47 -3.61 38.16
CA PRO A 235 5.89 -3.85 37.92
C PRO A 235 6.74 -2.97 38.85
N GLY A 236 7.92 -3.48 39.24
CA GLY A 236 8.93 -2.70 39.97
C GLY A 236 9.62 -1.70 39.06
N SER A 237 8.87 -0.72 38.54
CA SER A 237 9.35 0.30 37.60
C SER A 237 9.28 1.70 38.20
N GLN A 238 9.96 2.64 37.54
CA GLN A 238 9.81 4.06 37.83
C GLN A 238 8.36 4.50 37.54
N LEU A 239 7.75 5.26 38.46
CA LEU A 239 6.50 5.97 38.19
C LEU A 239 6.81 7.26 37.42
N GLY A 240 6.15 7.43 36.29
CA GLY A 240 6.35 8.58 35.39
C GLY A 240 7.46 8.38 34.36
N PRO A 241 7.55 9.29 33.37
CA PRO A 241 8.48 9.16 32.26
C PRO A 241 9.94 9.25 32.73
N ILE A 242 10.81 8.54 32.03
CA ILE A 242 12.26 8.65 32.21
C ILE A 242 12.76 10.04 31.76
N THR A 243 13.85 10.49 32.37
CA THR A 243 14.55 11.71 31.96
C THR A 243 15.20 11.53 30.57
N PRO A 244 15.46 12.62 29.84
CA PRO A 244 16.19 12.55 28.56
C PRO A 244 17.56 11.87 28.68
N GLN A 245 18.27 12.07 29.80
CA GLN A 245 19.58 11.48 30.05
C GLN A 245 19.48 9.95 30.25
N GLN A 246 18.49 9.49 31.03
CA GLN A 246 18.20 8.06 31.17
C GLN A 246 17.85 7.43 29.83
N ARG A 247 17.02 8.10 29.02
CA ARG A 247 16.68 7.63 27.67
C ARG A 247 17.91 7.47 26.80
N GLN A 248 18.79 8.47 26.78
CA GLN A 248 20.02 8.43 25.99
C GLN A 248 20.92 7.26 26.43
N ALA A 249 21.05 7.03 27.73
CA ALA A 249 21.83 5.90 28.26
C ALA A 249 21.24 4.54 27.86
N LEU A 250 19.91 4.40 27.90
CA LEU A 250 19.22 3.18 27.45
C LEU A 250 19.42 2.93 25.95
N ILE A 251 19.33 3.98 25.12
CA ILE A 251 19.57 3.86 23.67
C ILE A 251 21.02 3.45 23.41
N GLN A 252 21.99 4.10 24.07
CA GLN A 252 23.41 3.78 23.91
C GLN A 252 23.78 2.38 24.42
N GLY A 253 23.08 1.87 25.43
CA GLY A 253 23.26 0.52 25.96
C GLY A 253 22.46 -0.56 25.22
N SER A 254 21.66 -0.19 24.22
CA SER A 254 20.86 -1.12 23.43
C SER A 254 21.74 -2.02 22.56
N LEU A 255 21.31 -3.26 22.35
CA LEU A 255 21.99 -4.23 21.48
C LEU A 255 22.09 -3.74 20.02
N VAL A 256 21.17 -2.88 19.61
CA VAL A 256 21.08 -2.30 18.26
C VAL A 256 21.63 -0.87 18.16
N ALA A 257 22.33 -0.39 19.20
CA ALA A 257 22.90 0.95 19.20
C ALA A 257 23.89 1.16 18.04
N GLY A 258 23.73 2.24 17.30
CA GLY A 258 24.60 2.60 16.16
C GLY A 258 24.28 1.86 14.86
N VAL A 259 23.20 1.09 14.80
CA VAL A 259 22.68 0.45 13.59
C VAL A 259 21.71 1.42 12.89
N TYR A 260 20.58 1.70 13.52
CA TYR A 260 19.47 2.46 12.93
C TYR A 260 19.69 3.98 12.90
N GLU A 261 20.71 4.49 13.58
CA GLU A 261 21.09 5.91 13.57
C GLU A 261 21.88 6.30 12.31
N LYS A 262 22.41 5.32 11.58
CA LYS A 262 23.19 5.55 10.36
C LYS A 262 22.25 5.53 9.17
N VAL A 263 21.92 6.70 8.66
CA VAL A 263 21.24 6.79 7.35
C VAL A 263 22.18 6.29 6.27
N VAL A 264 21.77 5.24 5.56
CA VAL A 264 22.49 4.74 4.39
C VAL A 264 21.72 5.21 3.15
N ASP A 265 22.42 5.93 2.27
CA ASP A 265 21.89 6.38 0.98
C ASP A 265 22.58 5.55 -0.11
N ARG A 266 21.94 4.45 -0.54
CA ARG A 266 22.41 3.61 -1.64
C ARG A 266 21.84 4.14 -2.95
N GLU A 267 22.57 3.92 -4.04
CA GLU A 267 22.15 4.32 -5.38
C GLU A 267 20.71 3.83 -5.66
N SER A 268 19.81 4.79 -5.87
CA SER A 268 18.37 4.53 -5.85
C SER A 268 17.86 4.10 -7.22
N ALA A 269 16.77 3.32 -7.26
CA ALA A 269 16.13 2.98 -8.54
C ALA A 269 15.70 4.26 -9.28
N TYR A 270 15.31 5.30 -8.54
CA TYR A 270 15.04 6.64 -9.07
C TYR A 270 16.24 7.25 -9.78
N GLU A 271 17.44 7.18 -9.19
CA GLU A 271 18.68 7.68 -9.82
C GLU A 271 19.01 6.91 -11.09
N VAL A 272 18.88 5.58 -11.06
CA VAL A 272 19.06 4.73 -12.26
C VAL A 272 18.06 5.08 -13.35
N PHE A 273 16.78 5.28 -13.00
CA PHE A 273 15.75 5.68 -13.98
C PHE A 273 15.99 7.09 -14.53
N GLN A 274 16.45 8.03 -13.70
CA GLN A 274 16.82 9.38 -14.17
C GLN A 274 18.05 9.37 -15.07
N ALA A 275 19.09 8.60 -14.72
CA ALA A 275 20.25 8.41 -15.58
C ALA A 275 19.85 7.82 -16.94
N HIS A 276 18.99 6.80 -16.96
CA HIS A 276 18.46 6.23 -18.20
C HIS A 276 17.53 7.16 -19.00
N ALA A 277 16.83 8.09 -18.33
CA ALA A 277 16.03 9.11 -19.00
C ALA A 277 16.91 10.22 -19.59
N ALA A 278 17.97 10.62 -18.88
CA ALA A 278 18.96 11.58 -19.34
C ALA A 278 19.77 11.04 -20.53
N ASP A 279 20.19 9.77 -20.49
CA ASP A 279 20.88 9.10 -21.61
C ASP A 279 19.98 8.97 -22.84
N ARG A 280 18.68 8.67 -22.66
CA ARG A 280 17.71 8.66 -23.78
C ARG A 280 17.41 10.05 -24.34
N GLY A 281 17.56 11.10 -23.54
CA GLY A 281 17.44 12.50 -23.99
C GLY A 281 18.68 13.02 -24.74
N GLN A 282 19.87 12.44 -24.50
CA GLN A 282 21.11 12.78 -25.20
C GLN A 282 21.34 11.95 -26.47
N ALA A 283 20.62 10.83 -26.65
CA ALA A 283 20.66 10.01 -27.86
C ALA A 283 19.61 10.43 -28.92
N ALA A 284 19.43 11.73 -29.16
CA ALA A 284 18.79 12.24 -30.37
C ALA A 284 19.88 12.53 -31.43
N PRO A 285 19.74 12.07 -32.69
CA PRO A 285 20.85 12.04 -33.62
C PRO A 285 21.25 13.44 -34.11
N ALA A 286 22.44 13.86 -33.72
CA ALA A 286 23.18 14.91 -34.39
C ALA A 286 23.81 14.33 -35.66
N GLU A 287 23.07 14.25 -36.77
CA GLU A 287 23.66 14.02 -38.09
C GLU A 287 22.71 14.41 -39.24
N SER A 288 22.94 15.59 -39.81
CA SER A 288 22.79 15.89 -41.24
C SER A 288 23.33 17.30 -41.54
N GLN A 289 24.65 17.45 -41.39
CA GLN A 289 25.41 18.49 -42.08
C GLN A 289 26.45 17.81 -42.95
N ASP A 290 26.00 17.24 -44.08
CA ASP A 290 26.87 17.08 -45.22
C ASP A 290 26.05 17.19 -46.51
N ALA A 291 26.08 18.39 -47.10
CA ALA A 291 25.60 18.64 -48.45
C ALA A 291 26.79 19.19 -49.27
N PRO A 292 27.04 18.70 -50.50
CA PRO A 292 28.24 19.04 -51.25
C PRO A 292 28.26 20.51 -51.68
N LYS A 293 29.43 21.14 -51.54
CA LYS A 293 29.73 22.49 -52.04
C LYS A 293 29.64 22.52 -53.57
N THR A 294 28.70 23.29 -54.12
CA THR A 294 28.71 23.71 -55.54
C THR A 294 29.50 25.02 -55.72
N PRO A 295 30.11 25.27 -56.90
CA PRO A 295 30.97 26.42 -57.12
C PRO A 295 30.16 27.71 -57.33
N ARG A 296 30.62 28.81 -56.72
CA ARG A 296 30.09 30.16 -56.90
C ARG A 296 30.48 30.74 -58.27
N ILE A 297 29.50 31.32 -58.98
CA ILE A 297 29.71 32.31 -60.05
C ILE A 297 29.41 33.71 -59.47
N PRO A 298 30.15 34.78 -59.82
CA PRO A 298 30.10 36.07 -59.12
C PRO A 298 29.10 37.06 -59.74
N GLY A 299 28.40 37.80 -58.88
CA GLY A 299 27.76 39.09 -59.21
C GLY A 299 26.24 39.05 -59.40
N ALA A 300 25.51 39.54 -58.40
CA ALA A 300 24.34 40.43 -58.55
C ALA A 300 23.76 40.74 -57.16
N ALA A 301 23.55 42.02 -56.91
CA ALA A 301 23.07 42.58 -55.66
C ALA A 301 21.54 42.43 -55.51
N GLY A 302 21.10 42.22 -54.27
CA GLY A 302 20.05 43.00 -53.59
C GLY A 302 18.61 43.05 -54.15
N LYS A 303 17.70 42.72 -53.23
CA LYS A 303 16.35 43.29 -52.98
C LYS A 303 15.12 42.52 -53.45
N THR A 304 14.12 42.75 -52.61
CA THR A 304 12.90 42.03 -52.26
C THR A 304 11.73 42.33 -53.20
N GLU A 305 10.70 41.49 -53.06
CA GLU A 305 9.26 41.76 -53.23
C GLU A 305 8.54 41.37 -54.54
N THR A 306 7.65 40.37 -54.35
CA THR A 306 6.24 40.27 -54.73
C THR A 306 5.81 40.20 -56.21
N SER A 307 4.95 39.19 -56.44
CA SER A 307 3.81 39.13 -57.37
C SER A 307 3.93 38.15 -58.54
N GLY A 308 3.09 37.12 -58.47
CA GLY A 308 2.15 36.76 -59.53
C GLY A 308 2.67 35.95 -60.72
N GLY A 309 2.15 34.73 -60.88
CA GLY A 309 2.21 34.03 -62.17
C GLY A 309 2.07 32.51 -62.04
N GLY A 310 0.98 31.99 -62.58
CA GLY A 310 0.56 30.60 -62.46
C GLY A 310 1.50 29.53 -63.02
N GLY A 311 1.29 28.31 -62.53
CA GLY A 311 1.90 27.10 -63.05
C GLY A 311 1.85 25.96 -62.03
N ILE A 312 1.08 24.91 -62.36
CA ILE A 312 1.09 23.53 -61.81
C ILE A 312 0.73 23.38 -60.31
N GLY A 313 1.17 24.25 -59.40
CA GLY A 313 0.83 24.17 -57.97
C GLY A 313 -0.64 24.43 -57.63
N GLY A 314 -1.35 25.21 -58.47
CA GLY A 314 -2.78 25.50 -58.27
C GLY A 314 -3.71 24.32 -58.60
N MET A 315 -3.39 23.52 -59.62
CA MET A 315 -4.23 22.38 -60.04
C MET A 315 -4.22 21.22 -59.02
N ILE A 316 -3.10 21.02 -58.32
CA ILE A 316 -2.95 19.93 -57.34
C ILE A 316 -3.75 20.26 -56.07
N ASN A 317 -3.77 21.54 -55.67
CA ASN A 317 -4.53 21.99 -54.51
C ASN A 317 -6.04 22.01 -54.77
N GLU A 318 -6.46 22.34 -56.00
CA GLU A 318 -7.88 22.37 -56.40
C GLU A 318 -8.50 20.96 -56.53
N ALA A 319 -7.70 19.94 -56.89
CA ALA A 319 -8.14 18.53 -56.92
C ALA A 319 -8.32 17.89 -55.52
N LEU A 320 -7.61 18.41 -54.50
CA LEU A 320 -7.62 17.86 -53.15
C LEU A 320 -8.70 18.48 -52.25
N PHE A 321 -8.97 19.79 -52.39
CA PHE A 321 -9.81 20.52 -51.43
C PHE A 321 -11.15 21.03 -51.96
N GLY A 322 -11.45 20.84 -53.25
CA GLY A 322 -12.73 21.26 -53.85
C GLY A 322 -12.86 22.79 -54.01
N ARG A 323 -13.91 23.25 -54.68
CA ARG A 323 -14.12 24.67 -55.01
C ARG A 323 -15.52 25.15 -54.64
N THR A 324 -15.61 26.41 -54.22
CA THR A 324 -16.89 27.14 -54.08
C THR A 324 -17.05 28.12 -55.24
N GLY A 325 -18.17 28.03 -55.97
CA GLY A 325 -18.45 28.89 -57.12
C GLY A 325 -19.06 30.25 -56.73
N PRO A 326 -19.07 31.25 -57.65
CA PRO A 326 -19.48 32.64 -57.36
C PRO A 326 -20.97 32.85 -57.05
N ARG A 327 -21.77 31.79 -56.95
CA ARG A 327 -23.18 31.83 -56.55
C ARG A 327 -23.52 30.80 -55.45
N GLY A 328 -22.50 30.36 -54.68
CA GLY A 328 -22.71 29.57 -53.46
C GLY A 328 -22.91 28.06 -53.65
N GLY A 329 -22.68 27.50 -54.84
CA GLY A 329 -22.61 26.05 -55.04
C GLY A 329 -21.21 25.51 -54.69
N GLN A 330 -21.14 24.51 -53.80
CA GLN A 330 -19.93 23.79 -53.43
C GLN A 330 -19.81 22.48 -54.24
N TYR A 331 -18.63 22.20 -54.80
CA TYR A 331 -18.30 20.91 -55.42
C TYR A 331 -17.16 20.25 -54.61
N ASP A 332 -17.45 19.09 -54.03
CA ASP A 332 -16.57 18.36 -53.09
C ASP A 332 -15.38 17.68 -53.79
N GLY A 333 -14.20 17.73 -53.16
CA GLY A 333 -12.96 17.05 -53.60
C GLY A 333 -12.79 15.61 -53.09
N LEU A 334 -11.83 14.87 -53.67
CA LEU A 334 -11.66 13.41 -53.54
C LEU A 334 -11.40 12.88 -52.12
N VAL A 335 -10.84 13.68 -51.21
CA VAL A 335 -10.58 13.27 -49.82
C VAL A 335 -11.90 13.17 -49.02
N GLN A 336 -12.89 13.99 -49.37
CA GLN A 336 -14.19 14.02 -48.70
C GLN A 336 -15.12 12.90 -49.18
N THR A 337 -14.85 12.30 -50.35
CA THR A 337 -15.59 11.14 -50.88
C THR A 337 -15.15 9.82 -50.23
N MET A 338 -13.92 9.72 -49.71
CA MET A 338 -13.45 8.54 -48.97
C MET A 338 -13.90 8.53 -47.49
N ALA A 339 -14.01 9.69 -46.84
CA ALA A 339 -14.50 9.75 -45.47
C ALA A 339 -16.02 9.47 -45.34
N LYS A 340 -16.80 9.69 -46.41
CA LYS A 340 -18.26 9.48 -46.43
C LYS A 340 -18.70 8.04 -46.78
N SER A 341 -17.78 7.16 -47.21
CA SER A 341 -18.09 5.76 -47.52
C SER A 341 -17.78 4.78 -46.38
N ALA A 342 -16.87 5.11 -45.47
CA ALA A 342 -16.56 4.28 -44.29
C ALA A 342 -17.59 4.40 -43.15
N ALA A 343 -18.31 5.53 -43.08
CA ALA A 343 -19.30 5.79 -42.02
C ALA A 343 -20.71 5.22 -42.31
N ARG A 344 -20.96 4.64 -43.49
CA ARG A 344 -22.27 4.04 -43.85
C ARG A 344 -22.28 2.51 -43.96
N SER A 345 -21.14 1.82 -43.85
CA SER A 345 -21.07 0.36 -43.94
C SER A 345 -21.12 -0.39 -42.60
N VAL A 346 -21.11 0.32 -41.46
CA VAL A 346 -21.15 -0.30 -40.11
C VAL A 346 -22.53 -0.17 -39.43
N ALA A 347 -23.46 0.61 -40.00
CA ALA A 347 -24.77 0.89 -39.39
C ALA A 347 -25.94 -0.01 -39.84
N SER A 348 -25.75 -0.99 -40.74
CA SER A 348 -26.83 -1.93 -41.09
C SER A 348 -26.31 -3.26 -41.64
N GLY A 349 -26.21 -4.30 -40.80
CA GLY A 349 -25.82 -5.63 -41.28
C GLY A 349 -25.47 -6.68 -40.22
N LEU A 350 -26.49 -7.19 -39.53
CA LEU A 350 -26.61 -8.62 -39.17
C LEU A 350 -25.72 -9.19 -38.05
N GLY A 351 -26.18 -9.01 -36.82
CA GLY A 351 -26.21 -10.11 -35.87
C GLY A 351 -27.23 -11.17 -36.31
N ARG A 352 -26.74 -12.37 -36.69
CA ARG A 352 -27.41 -13.69 -36.63
C ARG A 352 -26.55 -14.72 -37.39
N GLN A 353 -25.49 -15.21 -36.75
CA GLN A 353 -24.85 -16.47 -37.17
C GLN A 353 -24.09 -17.19 -36.04
N ILE A 354 -24.31 -16.80 -34.77
CA ILE A 354 -23.73 -17.47 -33.58
C ILE A 354 -24.45 -18.79 -33.22
N VAL A 355 -25.46 -19.22 -33.98
CA VAL A 355 -26.14 -20.49 -33.68
C VAL A 355 -25.95 -21.46 -34.83
N ARG A 356 -25.16 -22.52 -34.56
CA ARG A 356 -25.02 -23.78 -35.33
C ARG A 356 -23.74 -23.97 -36.18
N GLY A 357 -22.57 -23.83 -35.55
CA GLY A 357 -21.27 -24.25 -36.15
C GLY A 357 -20.38 -25.15 -35.28
N VAL A 358 -20.76 -25.46 -34.04
CA VAL A 358 -19.90 -26.12 -33.03
C VAL A 358 -19.96 -27.67 -33.07
N LEU A 359 -20.43 -28.32 -34.15
CA LEU A 359 -20.67 -29.78 -34.12
C LEU A 359 -20.31 -30.57 -35.39
N GLY A 360 -19.39 -30.10 -36.24
CA GLY A 360 -19.10 -30.74 -37.53
C GLY A 360 -17.65 -30.99 -37.93
N GLY A 361 -16.65 -30.68 -37.10
CA GLY A 361 -15.27 -30.53 -37.59
C GLY A 361 -14.18 -31.43 -37.01
N LEU A 362 -14.48 -32.41 -36.14
CA LEU A 362 -13.43 -33.14 -35.40
C LEU A 362 -13.59 -34.68 -35.32
N LEU A 363 -14.38 -35.29 -36.22
CA LEU A 363 -14.42 -36.76 -36.36
C LEU A 363 -14.42 -37.19 -37.85
N GLY A 364 -13.30 -37.81 -38.27
CA GLY A 364 -13.19 -38.73 -39.41
C GLY A 364 -12.73 -38.12 -40.75
N GLY A 365 -11.69 -38.60 -41.44
CA GLY A 365 -10.86 -39.79 -41.22
C GLY A 365 -9.96 -40.12 -42.43
N LYS A 366 -9.40 -41.35 -42.37
CA LYS A 366 -8.53 -42.10 -43.32
C LYS A 366 -7.02 -41.83 -43.14
N ARG A 367 -6.15 -42.81 -42.89
CA ARG A 367 -6.15 -44.27 -43.11
C ARG A 367 -5.71 -45.04 -41.87
#